data_AF-A0A8C7Z5Y1-F1
#
_entry.id   AF-A0A8C7Z5Y1-F1
#
_cell.length_a   1.000
_cell.length_b   1.000
_cell.length_c   1.000
_cell.angle_alpha   90.00
_cell.angle_beta   90.00
_cell.angle_gamma   90.00
#
_symmetry.space_group_name_H-M   'P 1'
#
loop_
_entity.id
_entity.type
_entity.pdbx_description
1 polymer ?
#
loop_
_entity_poly.entity_id
_entity_poly.type
_entity_poly.pdbx_seq_one_letter_code
_entity_poly.pdbx_strand_id
1 'polypeptide(L)'
;LGFQKLLKMFLLLMILQLLLPAAFTVPSMDVWDSWGPYGECSRSCGGGVTTRTRRCVTHRFGLIRFQAQKVDCPEGSRDFREEQCSQFDGTNFQGKRYKWLPYYGAENPCELNCMPRGENFYYRHRSGVVDGTPCHPGRRDICVGGVCKVTSDPAVFNISRLSLF
;
A
#
# COMPACT_ATOMS: atom_id res chain seq x y z
N LEU A 1 -66.99 12.53 5.72
CA LEU A 1 -66.08 13.69 5.56
C LEU A 1 -64.75 13.60 6.33
N GLY A 2 -64.64 12.82 7.42
CA GLY A 2 -63.41 12.74 8.24
C GLY A 2 -62.28 11.89 7.64
N PHE A 3 -62.59 10.70 7.10
CA PHE A 3 -61.59 9.75 6.62
C PHE A 3 -60.79 10.26 5.40
N GLN A 4 -61.46 10.91 4.45
CA GLN A 4 -60.83 11.52 3.27
C GLN A 4 -59.84 12.65 3.63
N LYS A 5 -60.16 13.42 4.69
CA LYS A 5 -59.30 14.50 5.20
C LYS A 5 -58.09 13.93 5.93
N LEU A 6 -58.30 12.87 6.73
CA LEU A 6 -57.23 12.16 7.41
C LEU A 6 -56.26 11.55 6.40
N LEU A 7 -56.77 10.87 5.37
CA LEU A 7 -55.95 10.25 4.33
C LEU A 7 -55.15 11.28 3.53
N LYS A 8 -55.74 12.43 3.19
CA LYS A 8 -55.02 13.56 2.57
C LYS A 8 -53.94 14.15 3.48
N MET A 9 -54.21 14.27 4.78
CA MET A 9 -53.25 14.78 5.76
C MET A 9 -52.08 13.80 5.93
N PHE A 10 -52.34 12.50 5.99
CA PHE A 10 -51.30 11.46 5.98
C PHE A 10 -50.50 11.45 4.68
N LEU A 11 -51.14 11.62 3.52
CA LEU A 11 -50.45 11.71 2.23
C LEU A 11 -49.52 12.93 2.18
N LEU A 12 -49.99 14.09 2.65
CA LEU A 12 -49.20 15.32 2.73
C LEU A 12 -48.01 15.21 3.70
N LEU A 13 -48.19 14.54 4.84
CA LEU A 13 -47.12 14.27 5.80
C LEU A 13 -46.07 13.30 5.22
N MET A 14 -46.49 12.25 4.52
CA MET A 14 -45.59 11.32 3.84
C MET A 14 -44.81 12.00 2.70
N ILE A 15 -45.46 12.89 1.93
CA ILE A 15 -44.80 13.70 0.89
C ILE A 15 -43.82 14.70 1.53
N LEU A 16 -44.17 15.32 2.65
CA LEU A 16 -43.26 16.23 3.39
C LEU A 16 -42.04 15.49 3.95
N GLN A 17 -42.21 14.24 4.40
CA GLN A 17 -41.11 13.37 4.82
C GLN A 17 -40.24 12.89 3.65
N LEU A 18 -40.81 12.74 2.45
CA LEU A 18 -40.10 12.42 1.20
C LEU A 18 -39.41 13.63 0.55
N LEU A 19 -39.78 14.86 0.92
CA LEU A 19 -39.13 16.11 0.49
C LEU A 19 -38.00 16.58 1.45
N LEU A 20 -37.81 15.89 2.58
CA LEU A 20 -36.71 16.11 3.52
C LEU A 20 -35.39 15.30 3.31
N PRO A 21 -35.06 14.68 2.16
CA PRO A 21 -33.78 13.98 2.03
C PRO A 21 -32.75 14.87 1.33
N ALA A 22 -32.12 15.79 2.06
CA ALA A 22 -30.83 16.38 1.63
C ALA A 22 -30.11 17.22 2.70
N ALA A 23 -30.75 17.58 3.82
CA ALA A 23 -30.12 18.52 4.75
C ALA A 23 -29.14 17.88 5.77
N PHE A 24 -29.06 16.54 5.83
CA PHE A 24 -28.29 15.83 6.87
C PHE A 24 -27.13 14.97 6.35
N THR A 25 -26.81 14.97 5.06
CA THR A 25 -25.50 14.47 4.64
C THR A 25 -24.51 15.62 4.74
N VAL A 26 -24.13 15.98 5.97
CA VAL A 26 -22.87 16.69 6.19
C VAL A 26 -21.80 15.84 5.53
N PRO A 27 -21.04 16.33 4.53
CA PRO A 27 -19.89 15.60 4.04
C PRO A 27 -19.03 15.34 5.27
N SER A 28 -18.86 14.08 5.66
CA SER A 28 -17.87 13.72 6.67
C SER A 28 -16.51 14.05 6.07
N MET A 29 -16.11 15.31 6.17
CA MET A 29 -14.74 15.71 5.94
C MET A 29 -13.94 14.89 6.95
N ASP A 30 -13.18 13.91 6.46
CA ASP A 30 -12.25 13.16 7.29
C ASP A 30 -11.29 14.19 7.89
N VAL A 31 -11.51 14.52 9.17
CA VAL A 31 -10.64 15.39 9.94
C VAL A 31 -9.50 14.50 10.41
N TRP A 32 -8.28 14.91 10.13
CA TRP A 32 -7.09 14.15 10.50
C TRP A 32 -6.38 14.84 11.65
N ASP A 33 -5.81 14.04 12.54
CA ASP A 33 -4.83 14.55 13.49
C ASP A 33 -3.53 14.91 12.75
N SER A 34 -2.68 15.65 13.44
CA SER A 34 -1.29 15.86 13.09
C SER A 34 -0.56 14.54 12.81
N TRP A 35 0.45 14.61 11.95
CA TRP A 35 1.35 13.49 11.70
C TRP A 35 2.11 13.12 12.97
N GLY A 36 2.15 11.82 13.27
CA GLY A 36 3.13 11.27 14.19
C GLY A 36 4.56 11.40 13.64
N PRO A 37 5.57 11.08 14.48
CA PRO A 37 6.95 11.12 14.07
C PRO A 37 7.22 10.15 12.90
N TYR A 38 8.27 10.44 12.13
CA TYR A 38 8.80 9.48 11.17
C TYR A 38 9.41 8.29 11.91
N GLY A 39 9.15 7.09 11.40
CA GLY A 39 9.84 5.88 11.80
C GLY A 39 11.20 5.76 11.11
N GLU A 40 11.91 4.70 11.46
CA GLU A 40 13.19 4.37 10.83
C GLU A 40 13.04 4.18 9.32
N CYS A 41 14.03 4.64 8.57
CA CYS A 41 14.06 4.44 7.12
C CYS A 41 14.42 2.98 6.84
N SER A 42 13.76 2.34 5.87
CA SER A 42 14.07 0.95 5.48
C SER A 42 15.50 0.75 4.98
N ARG A 43 16.22 1.84 4.67
CA ARG A 43 17.62 1.85 4.23
C ARG A 43 18.21 3.26 4.29
N SER A 44 19.53 3.32 4.42
CA SER A 44 20.30 4.57 4.46
C SER A 44 20.62 5.14 3.07
N CYS A 45 20.48 4.37 2.00
CA CYS A 45 20.68 4.81 0.62
C CYS A 45 19.80 4.04 -0.39
N GLY A 46 19.73 4.52 -1.63
CA GLY A 46 19.13 3.84 -2.79
C GLY A 46 17.61 3.98 -2.90
N GLY A 47 17.01 4.94 -2.20
CA GLY A 47 15.56 5.04 -2.08
C GLY A 47 15.01 4.11 -1.00
N GLY A 48 15.06 4.56 0.25
CA GLY A 48 14.39 3.91 1.38
C GLY A 48 13.00 4.46 1.62
N VAL A 49 12.18 3.71 2.33
CA VAL A 49 10.85 4.14 2.75
C VAL A 49 10.84 4.27 4.27
N THR A 50 10.48 5.44 4.76
CA THR A 50 10.11 5.67 6.16
C THR A 50 8.59 5.67 6.29
N THR A 51 8.10 5.28 7.46
CA THR A 51 6.66 5.20 7.76
C THR A 51 6.30 6.19 8.85
N ARG A 52 5.20 6.91 8.72
CA ARG A 52 4.60 7.73 9.79
C ARG A 52 3.09 7.55 9.83
N THR A 53 2.50 7.63 11.02
CA THR A 53 1.06 7.39 11.20
C THR A 53 0.34 8.69 11.56
N ARG A 54 -0.95 8.80 11.21
CA ARG A 54 -1.85 9.85 11.73
C ARG A 54 -3.22 9.26 11.99
N ARG A 55 -3.96 9.81 12.95
CA ARG A 55 -5.30 9.32 13.28
C ARG A 55 -6.36 10.05 12.47
N CYS A 56 -7.38 9.33 11.98
CA CYS A 56 -8.62 10.00 11.59
C CYS A 56 -9.40 10.36 12.86
N VAL A 57 -9.82 11.62 12.97
CA VAL A 57 -10.58 12.17 14.10
C VAL A 57 -12.08 11.89 13.91
N THR A 58 -12.56 11.87 12.66
CA THR A 58 -13.97 11.63 12.33
C THR A 58 -14.38 10.15 12.48
N HIS A 59 -13.43 9.21 12.31
CA HIS A 59 -13.63 7.78 12.55
C HIS A 59 -12.42 7.17 13.29
N ARG A 60 -12.66 6.26 14.25
CA ARG A 60 -11.70 5.68 15.23
C ARG A 60 -10.48 4.90 14.65
N PHE A 61 -10.09 5.10 13.40
CA PHE A 61 -9.02 4.33 12.75
C PHE A 61 -7.77 5.17 12.51
N GLY A 62 -6.65 4.72 13.07
CA GLY A 62 -5.31 5.23 12.81
C GLY A 62 -4.81 4.76 11.46
N LEU A 63 -4.34 5.68 10.62
CA LEU A 63 -3.85 5.38 9.28
C LEU A 63 -2.35 5.59 9.18
N ILE A 64 -1.73 4.75 8.35
CA ILE A 64 -0.29 4.63 8.18
C ILE A 64 0.07 5.22 6.81
N ARG A 65 1.00 6.18 6.77
CA ARG A 65 1.57 6.71 5.52
C ARG A 65 3.05 6.38 5.40
N PHE A 66 3.48 6.24 4.16
CA PHE A 66 4.86 5.98 3.78
C PHE A 66 5.43 7.22 3.09
N GLN A 67 6.69 7.55 3.36
CA GLN A 67 7.45 8.58 2.66
C GLN A 67 8.79 7.98 2.24
N ALA A 68 9.08 7.98 0.95
CA ALA A 68 10.34 7.49 0.43
C ALA A 68 11.42 8.59 0.50
N GLN A 69 12.55 8.31 1.13
CA GLN A 69 13.74 9.16 1.09
C GLN A 69 14.74 8.56 0.09
N LYS A 70 14.94 9.26 -1.02
CA LYS A 70 15.97 8.93 -2.00
C LYS A 70 17.29 9.57 -1.56
N VAL A 71 18.11 8.81 -0.82
CA VAL A 71 19.54 9.10 -0.68
C VAL A 71 20.25 8.31 -1.77
N ASP A 72 21.14 8.90 -2.56
CA ASP A 72 21.86 8.16 -3.60
C ASP A 72 22.87 7.19 -2.96
N CYS A 73 22.92 5.95 -3.43
CA CYS A 73 23.92 4.98 -2.97
C CYS A 73 25.25 5.17 -3.73
N PRO A 74 26.40 4.77 -3.14
CA PRO A 74 27.67 4.69 -3.85
C PRO A 74 27.55 3.88 -5.14
N GLU A 75 28.33 4.27 -6.16
CA GLU A 75 28.40 3.53 -7.43
C GLU A 75 28.84 2.08 -7.18
N GLY A 76 28.16 1.12 -7.81
CA GLY A 76 28.37 -0.32 -7.58
C GLY A 76 27.61 -0.92 -6.39
N SER A 77 26.74 -0.14 -5.72
CA SER A 77 25.85 -0.68 -4.70
C SER A 77 24.91 -1.75 -5.27
N ARG A 78 24.65 -2.80 -4.50
CA ARG A 78 23.79 -3.93 -4.92
C ARG A 78 22.34 -3.48 -5.08
N ASP A 79 21.64 -4.11 -6.01
CA ASP A 79 20.20 -3.94 -6.15
C ASP A 79 19.48 -4.43 -4.88
N PHE A 80 18.46 -3.71 -4.42
CA PHE A 80 17.79 -4.06 -3.16
C PHE A 80 17.08 -5.42 -3.22
N ARG A 81 16.54 -5.77 -4.38
CA ARG A 81 15.94 -7.07 -4.59
C ARG A 81 17.02 -8.15 -4.64
N GLU A 82 18.19 -7.85 -5.19
CA GLU A 82 19.35 -8.75 -5.14
C GLU A 82 19.80 -9.03 -3.71
N GLU A 83 19.86 -8.01 -2.85
CA GLU A 83 20.15 -8.21 -1.42
C GLU A 83 19.16 -9.17 -0.76
N GLN A 84 17.86 -9.02 -1.04
CA GLN A 84 16.81 -9.89 -0.51
C GLN A 84 16.91 -11.34 -1.03
N CYS A 85 17.19 -11.54 -2.32
CA CYS A 85 17.42 -12.88 -2.88
C CYS A 85 18.68 -13.52 -2.30
N SER A 86 19.76 -12.74 -2.09
CA SER A 86 21.04 -13.26 -1.59
C SER A 86 20.96 -13.82 -0.16
N GLN A 87 19.91 -13.51 0.60
CA GLN A 87 19.65 -14.13 1.91
C GLN A 87 19.44 -15.65 1.81
N PHE A 88 19.09 -16.16 0.63
CA PHE A 88 18.87 -17.58 0.37
C PHE A 88 20.07 -18.25 -0.30
N ASP A 89 21.16 -17.52 -0.56
CA ASP A 89 22.37 -18.08 -1.17
C ASP A 89 22.94 -19.21 -0.31
N GLY A 90 23.37 -20.29 -0.96
CA GLY A 90 23.96 -21.44 -0.28
C GLY A 90 22.98 -22.30 0.53
N THR A 91 21.71 -21.90 0.65
CA THR A 91 20.68 -22.75 1.24
C THR A 91 20.44 -23.99 0.37
N ASN A 92 20.12 -25.11 1.01
CA ASN A 92 19.81 -26.35 0.30
C ASN A 92 18.40 -26.25 -0.30
N PHE A 93 18.30 -26.35 -1.62
CA PHE A 93 17.06 -26.37 -2.37
C PHE A 93 17.05 -27.62 -3.25
N GLN A 94 16.20 -28.58 -2.91
CA GLN A 94 16.09 -29.86 -3.64
C GLN A 94 17.43 -30.60 -3.80
N GLY A 95 18.28 -30.56 -2.76
CA GLY A 95 19.58 -31.24 -2.76
C GLY A 95 20.73 -30.47 -3.41
N LYS A 96 20.48 -29.26 -3.94
CA LYS A 96 21.51 -28.39 -4.53
C LYS A 96 21.53 -27.03 -3.83
N ARG A 97 22.70 -26.39 -3.83
CA ARG A 97 22.90 -25.04 -3.31
C ARG A 97 23.10 -24.09 -4.48
N TYR A 98 22.40 -22.96 -4.43
CA TYR A 98 22.40 -21.99 -5.51
C TYR A 98 22.85 -20.61 -5.04
N LYS A 99 23.24 -19.80 -6.02
CA LYS A 99 23.25 -18.35 -5.90
C LYS A 99 21.97 -17.82 -6.55
N TRP A 100 21.18 -17.06 -5.81
CA TRP A 100 19.89 -16.57 -6.23
C TRP A 100 20.00 -15.15 -6.77
N LEU A 101 19.36 -14.90 -7.92
CA LEU A 101 19.28 -13.60 -8.57
C LEU A 101 17.83 -13.15 -8.63
N PRO A 102 17.55 -11.83 -8.65
CA PRO A 102 16.21 -11.32 -8.84
C PRO A 102 15.53 -11.82 -10.12
N TYR A 103 14.26 -12.18 -10.02
CA TYR A 103 13.40 -12.44 -11.19
C TYR A 103 12.27 -11.41 -11.26
N TYR A 104 12.24 -10.60 -12.32
CA TYR A 104 11.28 -9.52 -12.51
C TYR A 104 10.11 -9.88 -13.45
N GLY A 105 10.08 -11.11 -13.99
CA GLY A 105 9.06 -11.55 -14.96
C GLY A 105 7.81 -12.16 -14.34
N ALA A 106 7.66 -12.12 -13.01
CA ALA A 106 6.49 -12.67 -12.32
C ALA A 106 5.26 -11.76 -12.48
N GLU A 107 4.07 -12.34 -12.38
CA GLU A 107 2.80 -11.61 -12.50
C GLU A 107 2.68 -10.46 -11.49
N ASN A 108 3.04 -10.71 -10.22
CA ASN A 108 3.17 -9.66 -9.22
C ASN A 108 4.66 -9.30 -9.03
N PRO A 109 5.12 -8.12 -9.50
CA PRO A 109 6.50 -7.69 -9.34
C PRO A 109 6.87 -7.42 -7.88
N CYS A 110 5.92 -7.30 -6.96
CA CYS A 110 6.18 -7.06 -5.54
C CYS A 110 6.28 -8.32 -4.69
N GLU A 111 6.19 -9.52 -5.28
CA GLU A 111 6.61 -10.76 -4.65
C GLU A 111 8.13 -10.95 -4.77
N LEU A 112 8.74 -11.65 -3.81
CA LEU A 112 10.17 -11.98 -3.87
C LEU A 112 10.39 -13.25 -4.68
N ASN A 113 10.34 -13.11 -5.99
CA ASN A 113 10.71 -14.15 -6.95
C ASN A 113 12.20 -14.07 -7.26
N CYS A 114 12.90 -15.20 -7.11
CA CYS A 114 14.33 -15.31 -7.40
C CYS A 114 14.59 -16.49 -8.35
N MET A 115 15.56 -16.35 -9.23
CA MET A 115 16.03 -17.39 -10.14
C MET A 115 17.43 -17.85 -9.75
N PRO A 116 17.73 -19.16 -9.78
CA PRO A 116 19.08 -19.63 -9.52
C PRO A 116 20.00 -19.30 -10.71
N ARG A 117 21.22 -18.85 -10.40
CA ARG A 117 22.24 -18.55 -11.41
C ARG A 117 22.54 -19.80 -12.24
N GLY A 118 22.34 -19.70 -13.55
CA GLY A 118 22.63 -20.77 -14.51
C GLY A 118 21.48 -21.77 -14.72
N GLU A 119 20.32 -21.53 -14.11
CA GLU A 119 19.12 -22.35 -14.28
C GLU A 119 18.00 -21.54 -14.97
N ASN A 120 16.98 -22.22 -15.50
CA ASN A 120 15.88 -21.62 -16.26
C ASN A 120 14.53 -21.57 -15.53
N PHE A 121 14.54 -21.72 -14.20
CA PHE A 121 13.35 -21.62 -13.36
C PHE A 121 13.47 -20.46 -12.38
N TYR A 122 12.33 -20.07 -11.79
CA TYR A 122 12.28 -19.13 -10.67
C TYR A 122 11.45 -19.72 -9.54
N TYR A 123 11.67 -19.23 -8.32
CA TYR A 123 10.95 -19.63 -7.13
C TYR A 123 10.58 -18.41 -6.28
N ARG A 124 9.37 -18.43 -5.73
CA ARG A 124 8.89 -17.39 -4.81
C ARG A 124 9.36 -17.68 -3.39
N HIS A 125 10.42 -17.00 -2.95
CA HIS A 125 10.97 -17.17 -1.60
C HIS A 125 10.14 -16.49 -0.51
N ARG A 126 9.48 -15.37 -0.83
CA ARG A 126 8.60 -14.64 0.11
C ARG A 126 7.38 -14.10 -0.64
N SER A 127 6.28 -13.92 0.09
CA SER A 127 5.04 -13.31 -0.43
C SER A 127 5.18 -11.85 -0.82
N GLY A 128 6.23 -11.16 -0.35
CA GLY A 128 6.47 -9.75 -0.65
C GLY A 128 7.95 -9.39 -0.54
N VAL A 129 8.38 -8.43 -1.35
CA VAL A 129 9.63 -7.69 -1.15
C VAL A 129 9.46 -6.64 -0.05
N VAL A 130 10.58 -6.18 0.52
CA VAL A 130 10.58 -5.09 1.49
C VAL A 130 10.06 -3.80 0.84
N ASP A 131 9.22 -3.06 1.55
CA ASP A 131 8.67 -1.79 1.06
C ASP A 131 9.79 -0.80 0.68
N GLY A 132 9.61 -0.15 -0.47
CA GLY A 132 10.63 0.69 -1.11
C GLY A 132 11.47 -0.03 -2.16
N THR A 133 11.41 -1.36 -2.25
CA THR A 133 12.08 -2.10 -3.33
C THR A 133 11.52 -1.67 -4.69
N PRO A 134 12.37 -1.32 -5.67
CA PRO A 134 11.92 -1.06 -7.03
C PRO A 134 11.13 -2.25 -7.58
N CYS A 135 9.98 -1.98 -8.19
CA CYS A 135 9.20 -3.04 -8.84
C CYS A 135 9.94 -3.57 -10.07
N HIS A 136 10.50 -2.64 -10.86
CA HIS A 136 11.12 -2.92 -12.14
C HIS A 136 12.49 -2.22 -12.24
N PRO A 137 13.49 -2.84 -12.90
CA PRO A 137 14.79 -2.22 -13.13
C PRO A 137 14.67 -0.90 -13.91
N GLY A 138 15.40 0.13 -13.48
CA GLY A 138 15.51 1.40 -14.20
C GLY A 138 14.27 2.31 -14.12
N ARG A 139 13.20 1.89 -13.44
CA ARG A 139 12.00 2.71 -13.24
C ARG A 139 11.95 3.30 -11.82
N ARG A 140 11.05 4.26 -11.60
CA ARG A 140 10.88 4.96 -10.32
C ARG A 140 9.74 4.40 -9.46
N ASP A 141 9.06 3.35 -9.91
CA ASP A 141 8.02 2.67 -9.15
C ASP A 141 8.59 1.71 -8.10
N ILE A 142 7.97 1.70 -6.92
CA ILE A 142 8.38 0.94 -5.74
C ILE A 142 7.24 0.09 -5.20
N CYS A 143 7.57 -1.00 -4.53
CA CYS A 143 6.63 -1.85 -3.84
C CYS A 143 6.27 -1.25 -2.48
N VAL A 144 4.97 -1.16 -2.19
CA VAL A 144 4.44 -0.76 -0.88
C VAL A 144 3.22 -1.63 -0.56
N GLY A 145 3.29 -2.39 0.54
CA GLY A 145 2.20 -3.28 0.94
C GLY A 145 1.89 -4.36 -0.11
N GLY A 146 2.91 -4.85 -0.82
CA GLY A 146 2.77 -5.88 -1.85
C GLY A 146 2.19 -5.39 -3.19
N VAL A 147 2.02 -4.08 -3.37
CA VAL A 147 1.51 -3.47 -4.61
C VAL A 147 2.55 -2.53 -5.19
N CYS A 148 2.73 -2.56 -6.51
CA CYS A 148 3.62 -1.65 -7.20
C CYS A 148 3.00 -0.25 -7.33
N LYS A 149 3.73 0.78 -6.89
CA LYS A 149 3.27 2.16 -6.86
C LYS A 149 4.30 3.11 -7.45
N VAL A 150 3.86 4.07 -8.25
CA VAL A 150 4.74 5.10 -8.81
C VAL A 150 5.04 6.16 -7.75
N THR A 151 6.30 6.53 -7.54
CA THR A 151 6.66 7.54 -6.52
C THR A 151 6.07 8.94 -6.77
N SER A 152 5.61 9.24 -7.99
CA SER A 152 4.91 10.48 -8.32
C SER A 152 3.40 10.43 -8.06
N ASP A 153 2.86 9.27 -7.69
CA ASP A 153 1.44 9.11 -7.40
C ASP A 153 1.13 9.67 -5.99
N PRO A 154 0.25 10.68 -5.85
CA PRO A 154 -0.19 11.16 -4.55
C PRO A 154 -0.83 10.07 -3.69
N ALA A 155 -1.30 8.96 -4.28
CA ALA A 155 -1.81 7.81 -3.55
C ALA A 155 -0.70 7.04 -2.79
N VAL A 156 0.59 7.07 -3.18
CA VAL A 156 1.68 6.58 -2.30
C VAL A 156 1.75 7.39 -1.01
N PHE A 157 1.45 8.68 -1.13
CA PHE A 157 1.26 9.58 -0.02
C PHE A 157 -0.17 9.56 0.55
N ASN A 158 -1.06 8.65 0.15
CA ASN A 158 -2.47 8.65 0.57
C ASN A 158 -3.10 7.24 0.48
N ILE A 159 -2.35 6.18 0.85
CA ILE A 159 -2.93 4.84 0.86
C ILE A 159 -3.91 4.75 2.04
N SER A 160 -5.19 4.71 1.66
CA SER A 160 -6.35 4.58 2.52
C SER A 160 -6.62 3.12 2.89
N ARG A 161 -7.09 2.95 4.13
CA ARG A 161 -8.03 1.91 4.60
C ARG A 161 -7.45 0.51 4.85
N LEU A 162 -6.92 0.31 6.06
CA LEU A 162 -7.12 -0.97 6.75
C LEU A 162 -8.61 -1.07 7.08
N SER A 163 -9.34 -1.84 6.27
CA SER A 163 -10.56 -2.50 6.73
C SER A 163 -10.13 -3.57 7.73
N LEU A 164 -10.16 -3.28 9.02
CA LEU A 164 -10.23 -4.31 10.05
C LEU A 164 -11.69 -4.48 10.41
N PHE A 165 -12.39 -5.34 9.65
CA PHE A 165 -13.42 -6.30 10.05
C PHE A 165 -13.72 -7.18 8.84
#